data_AF-A0A923Q308-F1
#
_entry.id   AF-A0A923Q308-F1
#
_cell.length_a   1.000
_cell.length_b   1.000
_cell.length_c   1.000
_cell.angle_alpha   90.00
_cell.angle_beta   90.00
_cell.angle_gamma   90.00
#
_symmetry.space_group_name_H-M   'P 1'
#
loop_
_entity.id
_entity.type
_entity.pdbx_description
1 polymer ?
#
loop_
_entity_poly.entity_id
_entity_poly.type
_entity_poly.pdbx_seq_one_letter_code
_entity_poly.pdbx_strand_id
1 'polypeptide(L)'
;MKTDAYSANQSKVPELTLLFWIIKIAATTLGETGGDAVSMSMNLGYLVGTAIFAVIFVAAVWMQIKSAKFHPAIYWFTIIATTTVGTTLADFSTRSLSIGYAGCSALLSLLLAGSLIVWYRTLGTISVRSITTPKAEIFYWVTIMFSQTLGTALGDWTSDSMGFGYAGSAVLFGAGLLVIVGLYFWTNVSRTVLFWSAFVLTRPL
;
A
#
# COMPACT_ATOMS: atom_id res chain seq x y z
N MET A 1 -3.65 -19.43 -29.01
CA MET A 1 -4.88 -18.83 -28.46
C MET A 1 -4.47 -17.49 -27.86
N LYS A 2 -5.01 -16.40 -28.43
CA LYS A 2 -4.71 -14.96 -28.29
C LYS A 2 -3.62 -14.54 -27.30
N THR A 3 -2.46 -14.19 -27.84
CA THR A 3 -1.52 -13.23 -27.24
C THR A 3 -2.15 -11.85 -27.30
N ASP A 4 -2.76 -11.40 -26.21
CA ASP A 4 -3.23 -10.03 -26.07
C ASP A 4 -2.00 -9.11 -25.98
N ALA A 5 -1.61 -8.56 -27.12
CA ALA A 5 -0.69 -7.43 -27.21
C ALA A 5 -1.41 -6.18 -26.64
N TYR A 6 -1.51 -6.11 -25.32
CA TYR A 6 -1.82 -4.86 -24.63
C TYR A 6 -0.62 -3.93 -24.83
N SER A 7 -0.82 -2.83 -25.56
CA SER A 7 0.17 -1.75 -25.67
C SER A 7 0.55 -1.28 -24.25
N ALA A 8 1.75 -1.64 -23.80
CA ALA A 8 2.35 -1.29 -22.51
C ALA A 8 2.57 0.23 -22.31
N ASN A 9 2.03 1.08 -23.19
CA ASN A 9 2.41 2.49 -23.35
C ASN A 9 1.37 3.51 -22.87
N GLN A 10 0.32 3.09 -22.15
CA GLN A 10 -0.74 4.01 -21.67
C GLN A 10 -1.03 3.96 -20.17
N SER A 11 -0.49 3.01 -19.42
CA SER A 11 -0.73 2.93 -17.96
C SER A 11 0.13 3.95 -17.22
N LYS A 12 -0.45 4.67 -16.24
CA LYS A 12 0.29 5.62 -15.40
C LYS A 12 0.96 4.99 -14.18
N VAL A 13 1.08 3.67 -14.17
CA VAL A 13 1.76 2.91 -13.11
C VAL A 13 2.86 2.02 -13.72
N PRO A 14 3.95 1.74 -12.96
CA PRO A 14 5.03 0.89 -13.45
C PRO A 14 4.56 -0.53 -13.73
N GLU A 15 5.29 -1.21 -14.61
CA GLU A 15 5.09 -2.63 -14.83
C GLU A 15 5.41 -3.44 -13.57
N LEU A 16 4.56 -4.44 -13.29
CA LEU A 16 4.64 -5.31 -12.13
C LEU A 16 5.75 -6.38 -12.30
N THR A 17 6.98 -5.92 -12.42
CA THR A 17 8.20 -6.75 -12.52
C THR A 17 8.81 -7.02 -11.14
N LEU A 18 9.86 -7.84 -11.06
CA LEU A 18 10.61 -8.01 -9.81
C LEU A 18 11.19 -6.68 -9.31
N LEU A 19 11.66 -5.82 -10.23
CA LEU A 19 12.21 -4.51 -9.89
C LEU A 19 11.19 -3.61 -9.20
N PHE A 20 9.92 -3.67 -9.61
CA PHE A 20 8.83 -2.96 -8.93
C PHE A 20 8.75 -3.35 -7.45
N TRP A 21 8.82 -4.65 -7.14
CA TRP A 21 8.73 -5.11 -5.75
C TRP A 21 9.95 -4.71 -4.92
N ILE A 22 11.16 -4.76 -5.49
CA ILE A 22 12.38 -4.31 -4.82
C ILE A 22 12.31 -2.81 -4.49
N ILE A 23 11.95 -1.97 -5.47
CA ILE A 23 11.84 -0.52 -5.24
C ILE A 23 10.69 -0.23 -4.26
N LYS A 24 9.57 -0.96 -4.34
CA LYS A 24 8.47 -0.83 -3.39
C LYS A 24 8.96 -1.06 -1.96
N ILE A 25 9.66 -2.17 -1.70
CA ILE A 25 10.17 -2.49 -0.36
C ILE A 25 11.08 -1.35 0.14
N ALA A 26 12.03 -0.89 -0.68
CA ALA A 26 12.90 0.23 -0.32
C ALA A 26 12.12 1.53 -0.04
N ALA A 27 11.13 1.85 -0.88
CA ALA A 27 10.27 3.02 -0.72
C ALA A 27 9.39 2.91 0.53
N THR A 28 8.93 1.70 0.88
CA THR A 28 8.12 1.48 2.07
C THR A 28 8.94 1.61 3.35
N THR A 29 10.16 1.06 3.37
CA THR A 29 11.08 1.24 4.50
C THR A 29 11.42 2.72 4.69
N LEU A 30 11.74 3.44 3.60
CA LEU A 30 12.03 4.87 3.67
C LEU A 30 10.83 5.68 4.17
N GLY A 31 9.63 5.38 3.67
CA GLY A 31 8.41 6.10 4.07
C GLY A 31 8.06 5.89 5.55
N GLU A 32 8.26 4.68 6.08
CA GLU A 32 8.09 4.36 7.49
C GLU A 32 9.07 5.12 8.37
N THR A 33 10.37 5.01 8.08
CA THR A 33 11.41 5.73 8.82
C THR A 33 11.20 7.24 8.78
N GLY A 34 10.74 7.78 7.65
CA GLY A 34 10.37 9.19 7.54
C GLY A 34 9.16 9.58 8.41
N GLY A 35 8.17 8.70 8.53
CA GLY A 35 6.97 8.90 9.35
C GLY A 35 7.32 8.91 10.83
N ASP A 36 8.15 7.97 11.24
CA ASP A 36 8.67 7.82 12.59
C ASP A 36 9.58 8.98 12.98
N ALA A 37 10.42 9.45 12.06
CA ALA A 37 11.27 10.61 12.28
C ALA A 37 10.45 11.87 12.61
N VAL A 38 9.41 12.16 11.82
CA VAL A 38 8.58 13.36 12.04
C VAL A 38 7.63 13.19 13.23
N SER A 39 7.01 12.02 13.39
CA SER A 39 6.03 11.81 14.45
C SER A 39 6.67 11.60 15.83
N MET A 40 7.70 10.74 15.91
CA MET A 40 8.37 10.37 17.17
C MET A 40 9.65 11.17 17.41
N SER A 41 10.58 11.21 16.44
CA SER A 41 11.91 11.82 16.69
C SER A 41 11.87 13.34 16.81
N MET A 42 11.00 14.01 16.04
CA MET A 42 10.73 15.45 16.17
C MET A 42 9.68 15.77 17.24
N ASN A 43 9.12 14.76 17.91
CA ASN A 43 8.12 14.88 18.97
C ASN A 43 6.86 15.69 18.57
N LEU A 44 6.48 15.66 17.29
CA LEU A 44 5.26 16.33 16.78
C LEU A 44 4.00 15.51 17.06
N GLY A 45 4.15 14.20 17.31
CA GLY A 45 3.06 13.27 17.53
C GLY A 45 2.40 12.80 16.23
N TYR A 46 1.67 11.68 16.32
CA TYR A 46 1.10 11.00 15.15
C TYR A 46 0.02 11.80 14.43
N LEU A 47 -0.79 12.59 15.15
CA LEU A 47 -1.85 13.39 14.53
C LEU A 47 -1.27 14.49 13.63
N VAL A 48 -0.31 15.26 14.13
CA VAL A 48 0.34 16.34 13.38
C VAL A 48 1.18 15.75 12.24
N GLY A 49 1.94 14.69 12.50
CA GLY A 49 2.69 13.97 11.46
C GLY A 49 1.76 13.49 10.33
N THR A 50 0.64 12.84 10.68
CA THR A 50 -0.36 12.39 9.70
C THR A 50 -0.92 13.56 8.89
N ALA A 51 -1.25 14.69 9.52
CA ALA A 51 -1.77 15.85 8.81
C ALA A 51 -0.75 16.42 7.80
N ILE A 52 0.52 16.55 8.19
CA ILE A 52 1.61 17.03 7.31
C ILE A 52 1.74 16.10 6.11
N PHE A 53 1.88 14.80 6.34
CA PHE A 53 2.08 13.85 5.25
C PHE A 53 0.83 13.67 4.41
N ALA A 54 -0.37 13.82 4.97
CA ALA A 54 -1.62 13.76 4.21
C ALA A 54 -1.68 14.90 3.19
N VAL A 55 -1.25 16.11 3.55
CA VAL A 55 -1.15 17.24 2.61
C VAL A 55 -0.15 16.93 1.49
N ILE A 56 1.03 16.40 1.84
CA ILE A 56 2.06 16.01 0.85
C ILE A 56 1.53 14.92 -0.09
N PHE A 57 0.86 13.90 0.46
CA PHE A 57 0.28 12.81 -0.31
C PHE A 57 -0.81 13.30 -1.26
N VAL A 58 -1.74 14.14 -0.79
CA VAL A 58 -2.80 14.71 -1.65
C VAL A 58 -2.20 15.54 -2.78
N ALA A 59 -1.17 16.35 -2.50
CA ALA A 59 -0.45 17.08 -3.54
C ALA A 59 0.23 16.15 -4.55
N ALA A 60 0.86 15.06 -4.09
CA ALA A 60 1.49 14.06 -4.94
C ALA A 60 0.49 13.31 -5.83
N VAL A 61 -0.65 12.90 -5.28
CA VAL A 61 -1.76 12.29 -6.03
C VAL A 61 -2.30 13.25 -7.07
N TRP A 62 -2.49 14.53 -6.71
CA TRP A 62 -2.96 15.55 -7.64
C TRP A 62 -1.98 15.75 -8.81
N MET A 63 -0.67 15.73 -8.56
CA MET A 63 0.36 15.76 -9.61
C MET A 63 0.28 14.54 -10.53
N GLN A 64 0.04 13.34 -9.98
CA GLN A 64 -0.14 12.12 -10.76
C GLN A 64 -1.36 12.20 -11.69
N ILE A 65 -2.50 12.61 -11.12
CA ILE A 65 -3.76 12.76 -11.87
C ILE A 65 -3.62 13.79 -12.99
N LYS A 66 -2.97 14.93 -12.72
CA LYS A 66 -2.72 15.96 -13.74
C LYS A 66 -1.75 15.53 -14.83
N SER A 67 -0.82 14.64 -14.53
CA SER A 67 0.20 14.24 -15.49
C SER A 67 -0.40 13.40 -16.61
N ALA A 68 -0.17 13.77 -17.87
CA ALA A 68 -0.72 13.04 -19.01
C ALA A 68 -0.01 11.69 -19.30
N LYS A 69 1.17 11.47 -18.71
CA LYS A 69 2.02 10.29 -18.95
C LYS A 69 2.58 9.74 -17.64
N PHE A 70 3.02 8.49 -17.65
CA PHE A 70 3.74 7.90 -16.52
C PHE A 70 5.05 8.64 -16.23
N HIS A 71 5.20 9.11 -15.00
CA HIS A 71 6.45 9.69 -14.50
C HIS A 71 6.92 8.87 -13.29
N PRO A 72 7.99 8.06 -13.42
CA PRO A 72 8.47 7.19 -12.35
C PRO A 72 8.77 7.94 -11.05
N ALA A 73 9.39 9.12 -11.14
CA ALA A 73 9.73 9.92 -9.97
C ALA A 73 8.50 10.36 -9.18
N ILE A 74 7.45 10.83 -9.85
CA ILE A 74 6.19 11.24 -9.20
C ILE A 74 5.54 10.01 -8.57
N TYR A 75 5.48 8.88 -9.30
CA TYR A 75 4.88 7.66 -8.79
C TYR A 75 5.56 7.16 -7.50
N TRP A 76 6.89 7.03 -7.51
CA TRP A 76 7.63 6.55 -6.34
C TRP A 76 7.60 7.55 -5.19
N PHE A 77 7.61 8.86 -5.49
CA PHE A 77 7.38 9.89 -4.47
C PHE A 77 6.00 9.73 -3.81
N THR A 78 4.94 9.52 -4.60
CA THR A 78 3.59 9.27 -4.07
C THR A 78 3.55 7.99 -3.23
N ILE A 79 4.28 6.93 -3.63
CA ILE A 79 4.42 5.69 -2.84
C ILE A 79 5.13 5.95 -1.50
N ILE A 80 6.18 6.77 -1.47
CA ILE A 80 6.85 7.14 -0.21
C ILE A 80 5.88 7.94 0.65
N ALA A 81 5.24 8.98 0.10
CA ALA A 81 4.32 9.84 0.83
C ALA A 81 3.12 9.07 1.41
N THR A 82 2.48 8.19 0.63
CA THR A 82 1.35 7.38 1.11
C THR A 82 1.77 6.36 2.17
N THR A 83 2.98 5.83 2.06
CA THR A 83 3.56 4.94 3.07
C THR A 83 3.76 5.69 4.38
N THR A 84 4.29 6.91 4.32
CA THR A 84 4.50 7.74 5.49
C THR A 84 3.19 8.12 6.18
N VAL A 85 2.18 8.54 5.41
CA VAL A 85 0.81 8.74 5.93
C VAL A 85 0.28 7.45 6.53
N GLY A 86 0.48 6.33 5.85
CA GLY A 86 0.00 5.03 6.27
C GLY A 86 0.53 4.62 7.63
N THR A 87 1.83 4.81 7.87
CA THR A 87 2.48 4.55 9.16
C THR A 87 1.91 5.43 10.25
N THR A 88 1.97 6.76 10.08
CA THR A 88 1.53 7.67 11.16
C THR A 88 0.05 7.53 11.45
N LEU A 89 -0.78 7.20 10.45
CA LEU A 89 -2.21 6.94 10.63
C LEU A 89 -2.48 5.61 11.35
N ALA A 90 -1.70 4.56 11.05
CA ALA A 90 -1.79 3.27 11.75
C ALA A 90 -1.44 3.45 13.23
N ASP A 91 -0.32 4.12 13.52
CA ASP A 91 0.12 4.43 14.88
C ASP A 91 -0.87 5.32 15.62
N PHE A 92 -1.38 6.37 14.97
CA PHE A 92 -2.40 7.23 15.55
C PHE A 92 -3.64 6.41 15.96
N SER A 93 -4.11 5.54 15.07
CA SER A 93 -5.33 4.75 15.30
C SER A 93 -5.14 3.69 16.38
N THR A 94 -3.98 3.04 16.40
CA THR A 94 -3.69 1.94 17.34
C THR A 94 -3.28 2.47 18.71
N ARG A 95 -2.33 3.41 18.76
CA ARG A 95 -1.67 3.90 19.98
C ARG A 95 -2.34 5.14 20.55
N SER A 96 -2.75 6.11 19.73
CA SER A 96 -3.37 7.36 20.24
C SER A 96 -4.87 7.22 20.49
N LEU A 97 -5.62 6.62 19.55
CA LEU A 97 -7.05 6.36 19.73
C LEU A 97 -7.34 5.12 20.59
N SER A 98 -6.31 4.35 20.96
CA SER A 98 -6.42 3.14 21.79
C SER A 98 -7.40 2.10 21.22
N ILE A 99 -7.60 2.07 19.90
CA ILE A 99 -8.42 1.04 19.22
C ILE A 99 -7.72 -0.34 19.28
N GLY A 100 -6.40 -0.32 19.45
CA GLY A 100 -5.56 -1.51 19.45
C GLY A 100 -5.30 -2.07 18.05
N TYR A 101 -4.25 -2.88 17.93
CA TYR A 101 -3.79 -3.41 16.65
C TYR A 101 -4.82 -4.31 15.95
N ALA A 102 -5.53 -5.16 16.71
CA ALA A 102 -6.56 -6.04 16.16
C ALA A 102 -7.76 -5.25 15.60
N GLY A 103 -8.26 -4.27 16.36
CA GLY A 103 -9.40 -3.43 15.94
C GLY A 103 -9.04 -2.56 14.73
N CYS A 104 -7.85 -1.96 14.72
CA CYS A 104 -7.35 -1.18 13.60
C CYS A 104 -7.18 -2.04 12.34
N SER A 105 -6.57 -3.22 12.46
CA SER A 105 -6.39 -4.15 11.35
C SER A 105 -7.72 -4.62 10.77
N ALA A 106 -8.72 -4.91 11.61
CA ALA A 106 -10.06 -5.29 11.16
C ALA A 106 -10.75 -4.14 10.41
N LEU A 107 -10.72 -2.93 10.96
CA LEU A 107 -11.28 -1.74 10.32
C LEU A 107 -10.62 -1.45 8.97
N LEU A 108 -9.29 -1.48 8.91
CA LEU A 108 -8.53 -1.23 7.67
C LEU A 108 -8.76 -2.32 6.63
N SER A 109 -8.94 -3.57 7.06
CA SER A 109 -9.32 -4.67 6.15
C SER A 109 -10.70 -4.43 5.53
N LEU A 110 -11.68 -3.95 6.32
CA LEU A 110 -13.00 -3.59 5.83
C LEU A 110 -12.96 -2.38 4.87
N LEU A 111 -12.16 -1.36 5.20
CA LEU A 111 -11.97 -0.19 4.33
C LEU A 111 -11.28 -0.56 3.02
N LEU A 112 -10.25 -1.41 3.07
CA LEU A 112 -9.58 -1.94 1.90
C LEU A 112 -10.55 -2.72 1.01
N ALA A 113 -11.27 -3.69 1.58
CA ALA A 113 -12.27 -4.46 0.85
C ALA A 113 -13.38 -3.57 0.27
N GLY A 114 -13.87 -2.61 1.05
CA GLY A 114 -14.83 -1.61 0.62
C GLY A 114 -14.33 -0.79 -0.56
N SER A 115 -13.08 -0.32 -0.52
CA SER A 115 -12.47 0.45 -1.62
C SER A 115 -12.41 -0.36 -2.92
N LEU A 116 -12.02 -1.64 -2.83
CA LEU A 116 -11.95 -2.57 -3.96
C LEU A 116 -13.34 -2.85 -4.54
N ILE A 117 -14.34 -3.07 -3.68
CA ILE A 117 -15.74 -3.30 -4.09
C ILE A 117 -16.30 -2.06 -4.78
N VAL A 118 -16.12 -0.87 -4.20
CA VAL A 118 -16.62 0.39 -4.79
C VAL A 118 -15.91 0.68 -6.11
N TRP A 119 -14.60 0.43 -6.21
CA TRP A 119 -13.86 0.52 -7.47
C TRP A 119 -14.48 -0.40 -8.53
N TYR A 120 -14.66 -1.68 -8.21
CA TYR A 120 -15.27 -2.64 -9.14
C TYR A 120 -16.67 -2.22 -9.59
N ARG A 121 -17.52 -1.77 -8.65
CA ARG A 121 -18.88 -1.32 -8.98
C ARG A 121 -18.91 -0.06 -9.83
N THR A 122 -17.89 0.80 -9.72
CA THR A 122 -17.83 2.08 -10.43
C THR A 122 -17.22 1.95 -11.82
N LEU A 123 -16.17 1.14 -11.97
CA LEU A 123 -15.38 1.04 -13.22
C LEU A 123 -15.49 -0.34 -13.90
N GLY A 124 -16.19 -1.30 -13.31
CA GLY A 124 -16.34 -2.67 -13.83
C GLY A 124 -15.07 -3.52 -13.76
N THR A 125 -13.95 -2.96 -13.31
CA THR A 125 -12.66 -3.64 -13.20
C THR A 125 -11.81 -3.01 -12.10
N ILE A 126 -11.00 -3.84 -11.43
CA ILE A 126 -9.99 -3.42 -10.43
C ILE A 126 -8.59 -3.69 -11.00
N SER A 127 -8.44 -3.67 -12.32
CA SER A 127 -7.16 -3.97 -12.96
C SER A 127 -6.16 -2.85 -12.70
N VAL A 128 -5.13 -3.17 -11.91
CA VAL A 128 -3.97 -2.28 -11.68
C VAL A 128 -3.10 -2.08 -12.93
N ARG A 129 -3.29 -2.88 -13.98
CA ARG A 129 -2.55 -2.71 -15.25
C ARG A 129 -3.14 -1.61 -16.14
N SER A 130 -4.39 -1.19 -15.90
CA SER A 130 -5.12 -0.26 -16.77
C SER A 130 -5.56 1.00 -16.00
N ILE A 131 -4.61 1.70 -15.40
CA ILE A 131 -4.88 2.96 -14.69
C ILE A 131 -4.60 4.12 -15.65
N THR A 132 -5.64 4.52 -16.37
CA THR A 132 -5.56 5.53 -17.44
C THR A 132 -6.49 6.73 -17.23
N THR A 133 -7.43 6.64 -16.28
CA THR A 133 -8.41 7.71 -16.00
C THR A 133 -8.21 8.28 -14.60
N PRO A 134 -8.50 9.58 -14.38
CA PRO A 134 -8.44 10.19 -13.05
C PRO A 134 -9.24 9.44 -11.99
N LYS A 135 -10.41 8.90 -12.35
CA LYS A 135 -11.24 8.10 -11.43
C LYS A 135 -10.54 6.80 -11.02
N ALA A 136 -9.91 6.09 -11.97
CA ALA A 136 -9.15 4.88 -11.67
C ALA A 136 -7.93 5.18 -10.79
N GLU A 137 -7.26 6.31 -11.02
CA GLU A 137 -6.13 6.76 -10.19
C GLU A 137 -6.55 7.05 -8.75
N ILE A 138 -7.69 7.72 -8.53
CA ILE A 138 -8.21 7.98 -7.18
C ILE A 138 -8.45 6.65 -6.44
N PHE A 139 -9.15 5.70 -7.07
CA PHE A 139 -9.37 4.39 -6.44
C PHE A 139 -8.05 3.68 -6.15
N TYR A 140 -7.12 3.69 -7.10
CA TYR A 140 -5.81 3.09 -6.92
C TYR A 140 -5.06 3.66 -5.72
N TRP A 141 -4.96 4.98 -5.60
CA TRP A 141 -4.24 5.65 -4.51
C TRP A 141 -4.93 5.47 -3.16
N VAL A 142 -6.27 5.48 -3.11
CA VAL A 142 -7.02 5.18 -1.89
C VAL A 142 -6.82 3.74 -1.44
N THR A 143 -6.90 2.78 -2.36
CA THR A 143 -6.67 1.36 -2.05
C THR A 143 -5.22 1.12 -1.62
N ILE A 144 -4.24 1.80 -2.23
CA ILE A 144 -2.85 1.78 -1.76
C ILE A 144 -2.76 2.31 -0.33
N MET A 145 -3.31 3.49 -0.04
CA MET A 145 -3.25 4.08 1.29
C MET A 145 -3.78 3.11 2.35
N PHE A 146 -4.97 2.54 2.16
CA PHE A 146 -5.51 1.54 3.08
C PHE A 146 -4.65 0.27 3.17
N SER A 147 -4.09 -0.19 2.06
CA SER A 147 -3.20 -1.37 2.05
C SER A 147 -1.92 -1.12 2.84
N GLN A 148 -1.33 0.08 2.72
CA GLN A 148 -0.11 0.44 3.45
C GLN A 148 -0.39 0.60 4.95
N THR A 149 -1.48 1.29 5.31
CA THR A 149 -1.88 1.43 6.72
C THR A 149 -2.20 0.07 7.34
N LEU A 150 -2.90 -0.81 6.61
CA LEU A 150 -3.20 -2.18 7.06
C LEU A 150 -1.90 -2.97 7.24
N GLY A 151 -0.98 -2.87 6.29
CA GLY A 151 0.32 -3.52 6.38
C GLY A 151 1.08 -3.12 7.63
N THR A 152 1.24 -1.82 7.89
CA THR A 152 1.90 -1.34 9.13
C THR A 152 1.20 -1.87 10.39
N ALA A 153 -0.12 -1.75 10.47
CA ALA A 153 -0.88 -2.25 11.63
C ALA A 153 -0.70 -3.76 11.85
N LEU A 154 -0.68 -4.58 10.79
CA LEU A 154 -0.43 -6.01 10.88
C LEU A 154 1.02 -6.33 11.27
N GLY A 155 1.97 -5.59 10.74
CA GLY A 155 3.40 -5.69 11.09
C GLY A 155 3.58 -5.51 12.58
N ASP A 156 3.19 -4.35 13.09
CA ASP A 156 3.30 -3.98 14.50
C ASP A 156 2.50 -4.93 15.41
N TRP A 157 1.34 -5.40 14.94
CA TRP A 157 0.55 -6.37 15.69
C TRP A 157 1.32 -7.66 15.94
N THR A 158 1.92 -8.19 14.87
CA THR A 158 2.64 -9.47 14.92
C THR A 158 3.98 -9.34 15.64
N SER A 159 4.71 -8.24 15.45
CA SER A 159 6.00 -8.00 16.11
C SER A 159 5.81 -7.74 17.61
N ASP A 160 4.91 -6.84 17.97
CA ASP A 160 4.82 -6.29 19.32
C ASP A 160 3.86 -7.10 20.20
N SER A 161 2.61 -7.27 19.74
CA SER A 161 1.57 -7.86 20.60
C SER A 161 1.56 -9.37 20.60
N MET A 162 1.84 -9.99 19.46
CA MET A 162 1.92 -11.45 19.36
C MET A 162 3.29 -12.00 19.79
N GLY A 163 4.28 -11.13 20.03
CA GLY A 163 5.58 -11.50 20.56
C GLY A 163 6.51 -12.21 19.57
N PHE A 164 6.23 -12.15 18.27
CA PHE A 164 7.13 -12.73 17.25
C PHE A 164 8.44 -11.92 17.10
N GLY A 165 8.43 -10.65 17.54
CA GLY A 165 9.49 -9.69 17.26
C GLY A 165 9.60 -9.36 15.77
N TYR A 166 10.46 -8.39 15.43
CA TYR A 166 10.65 -7.97 14.04
C TYR A 166 11.13 -9.11 13.12
N ALA A 167 12.07 -9.93 13.59
CA ALA A 167 12.59 -11.05 12.80
C ALA A 167 11.54 -12.14 12.56
N GLY A 168 10.75 -12.51 13.59
CA GLY A 168 9.69 -13.52 13.44
C GLY A 168 8.55 -13.02 12.55
N SER A 169 8.19 -11.74 12.67
CA SER A 169 7.23 -11.08 11.79
C SER A 169 7.70 -11.08 10.34
N ALA A 170 8.95 -10.70 10.07
CA ALA A 170 9.51 -10.72 8.71
C ALA A 170 9.49 -12.12 8.08
N VAL A 171 9.81 -13.17 8.85
CA VAL A 171 9.69 -14.57 8.38
C VAL A 171 8.25 -14.94 8.07
N LEU A 172 7.29 -14.56 8.92
CA LEU A 172 5.86 -14.82 8.72
C LEU A 172 5.34 -14.19 7.42
N PHE A 173 5.62 -12.89 7.21
CA PHE A 173 5.18 -12.18 6.01
C PHE A 173 5.92 -12.67 4.75
N GLY A 174 7.22 -12.96 4.86
CA GLY A 174 8.00 -13.57 3.78
C GLY A 174 7.46 -14.94 3.35
N ALA A 175 7.11 -15.80 4.31
CA ALA A 175 6.47 -17.09 4.03
C ALA A 175 5.10 -16.90 3.36
N GLY A 176 4.30 -15.93 3.81
CA GLY A 176 3.04 -15.56 3.18
C GLY A 176 3.21 -15.12 1.71
N LEU A 177 4.26 -14.37 1.40
CA LEU A 177 4.59 -14.00 0.02
C LEU A 177 4.99 -15.22 -0.83
N LEU A 178 5.75 -16.16 -0.29
CA LEU A 178 6.07 -17.41 -0.99
C LEU A 178 4.80 -18.22 -1.31
N VAL A 179 3.82 -18.24 -0.41
CA VAL A 179 2.51 -18.84 -0.67
C VAL A 179 1.80 -18.11 -1.83
N ILE A 180 1.81 -16.78 -1.85
CA ILE A 180 1.24 -16.01 -2.97
C ILE A 180 1.94 -16.32 -4.30
N VAL A 181 3.27 -16.47 -4.29
CA VAL A 181 4.05 -16.88 -5.47
C VAL A 181 3.64 -18.29 -5.92
N GLY A 182 3.49 -19.24 -4.99
CA GLY A 182 3.00 -20.58 -5.29
C GLY A 182 1.60 -20.56 -5.90
N LEU A 183 0.66 -19.81 -5.30
CA LEU A 183 -0.68 -19.62 -5.85
C LEU A 183 -0.63 -18.98 -7.24
N TYR A 184 0.31 -18.05 -7.48
CA TYR A 184 0.47 -17.41 -8.78
C TYR A 184 0.84 -18.44 -9.87
N PHE A 185 1.74 -19.37 -9.61
CA PHE A 185 2.19 -20.32 -10.62
C PHE A 185 1.30 -21.58 -10.75
N TRP A 186 0.66 -22.00 -9.66
CA TRP A 186 -0.02 -23.30 -9.61
C TRP A 186 -1.55 -23.22 -9.58
N THR A 187 -2.14 -22.02 -9.51
CA THR A 187 -3.59 -21.87 -9.44
C THR A 187 -4.13 -20.80 -10.39
N ASN A 188 -5.46 -20.82 -10.59
CA ASN A 188 -6.20 -19.81 -11.36
C ASN A 188 -6.81 -18.72 -10.47
N VAL A 189 -6.28 -18.52 -9.26
CA VAL A 189 -6.72 -17.44 -8.37
C VAL A 189 -6.55 -16.09 -9.07
N SER A 190 -7.50 -15.18 -8.85
CA SER A 190 -7.50 -13.84 -9.45
C SER A 190 -6.18 -13.12 -9.24
N ARG A 191 -5.55 -12.70 -10.35
CA ARG A 191 -4.29 -11.94 -10.33
C ARG A 191 -4.39 -10.64 -9.54
N THR A 192 -5.57 -10.04 -9.51
CA THR A 192 -5.85 -8.84 -8.74
C THR A 192 -5.84 -9.12 -7.24
N VAL A 193 -6.44 -10.24 -6.81
CA VAL A 193 -6.44 -10.63 -5.39
C VAL A 193 -5.02 -10.92 -4.94
N LEU A 194 -4.27 -11.72 -5.71
CA LEU A 194 -2.87 -12.01 -5.41
C LEU A 194 -2.01 -10.73 -5.35
N PHE A 195 -2.26 -9.77 -6.24
CA PHE A 195 -1.55 -8.48 -6.23
C PHE A 195 -1.82 -7.70 -4.93
N TRP A 196 -3.07 -7.47 -4.56
CA TRP A 196 -3.39 -6.69 -3.36
C TRP A 196 -2.96 -7.40 -2.08
N SER A 197 -3.09 -8.73 -2.01
CA SER A 197 -2.54 -9.52 -0.91
C SER A 197 -1.03 -9.38 -0.81
N ALA A 198 -0.29 -9.51 -1.92
CA ALA A 198 1.16 -9.29 -1.92
C ALA A 198 1.53 -7.86 -1.57
N PHE A 199 0.75 -6.87 -2.01
CA PHE A 199 0.97 -5.46 -1.73
C PHE A 199 0.88 -5.16 -0.23
N VAL A 200 -0.11 -5.74 0.46
CA VAL A 200 -0.25 -5.66 1.91
C VAL A 200 0.88 -6.42 2.62
N LEU A 201 1.15 -7.67 2.24
CA LEU A 201 2.15 -8.51 2.93
C LEU A 201 3.61 -8.08 2.71
N THR A 202 3.90 -7.30 1.67
CA THR A 202 5.25 -6.72 1.46
C THR A 202 5.49 -5.46 2.29
N ARG A 203 4.45 -4.89 2.91
CA ARG A 203 4.58 -3.65 3.67
C ARG A 203 5.31 -3.81 5.01
N PRO A 204 5.11 -4.89 5.78
CA PRO A 204 5.83 -5.15 7.04
C PRO A 204 7.28 -5.63 6.88
N LEU A 205 7.78 -5.76 5.66
CA LEU A 205 9.09 -6.35 5.36
C LEU A 205 10.20 -5.31 5.30
#